data_AF-A0A6H5H4G0-F1
#
_entry.id   AF-A0A6H5H4G0-F1
#
_cell.length_a   1.000
_cell.length_b   1.000
_cell.length_c   1.000
_cell.angle_alpha   90.00
_cell.angle_beta   90.00
_cell.angle_gamma   90.00
#
_symmetry.space_group_name_H-M   'P 1'
#
loop_
_entity.id
_entity.type
_entity.pdbx_description
1 polymer ?
#
loop_
_entity_poly.entity_id
_entity_poly.type
_entity_poly.pdbx_seq_one_letter_code
_entity_poly.pdbx_strand_id
1 'polypeptide(L)'
;MFSSTRHSIRPPHRLLQIFELFDYIGKKTSHLTEGLLEVHIIATDPDYRRQGMAKALVDVTEELARNNRLRGVKMACTSEFSAKLAQSLAYKESYRLAYSDYKDGEGRQ
;
A
#
# COMPACT_ATOMS: atom_id res chain seq x y z
N MET A 1 -2.03 7.75 -39.93
CA MET A 1 -1.64 8.86 -39.05
C MET A 1 -2.67 8.93 -37.92
N PHE A 2 -2.51 8.12 -36.86
CA PHE A 2 -3.44 8.12 -35.72
C PHE A 2 -2.95 9.13 -34.68
N SER A 3 -3.60 10.28 -34.63
CA SER A 3 -3.40 11.27 -33.57
C SER A 3 -4.01 10.72 -32.29
N SER A 4 -3.16 10.26 -31.37
CA SER A 4 -3.56 9.87 -30.02
C SER A 4 -3.73 11.14 -29.17
N THR A 5 -4.93 11.70 -29.18
CA THR A 5 -5.35 12.68 -28.17
C THR A 5 -5.45 11.97 -26.82
N ARG A 6 -4.34 11.97 -26.06
CA ARG A 6 -4.37 11.65 -24.64
C ARG A 6 -5.28 12.67 -23.96
N HIS A 7 -6.52 12.28 -23.74
CA HIS A 7 -7.41 13.04 -22.86
C HIS A 7 -6.75 13.04 -21.47
N SER A 8 -6.34 14.23 -21.01
CA SER A 8 -5.87 14.44 -19.65
C SER A 8 -7.08 14.32 -18.73
N ILE A 9 -7.37 13.10 -18.28
CA ILE A 9 -8.41 12.85 -17.29
C ILE A 9 -7.84 13.30 -15.94
N ARG A 10 -8.31 14.44 -15.42
CA ARG A 10 -8.00 14.81 -14.03
C ARG A 10 -8.71 13.83 -13.11
N PRO A 11 -8.02 13.24 -12.12
CA PRO A 11 -8.66 12.38 -11.15
C PRO A 11 -9.67 13.18 -10.32
N PRO A 12 -10.77 12.56 -9.88
CA PRO A 12 -11.72 13.19 -8.98
C PRO A 12 -11.05 13.58 -7.66
N HIS A 13 -11.55 14.63 -7.01
CA HIS A 13 -10.98 15.19 -5.78
C HIS A 13 -10.67 14.15 -4.70
N ARG A 14 -11.57 13.17 -4.47
CA ARG A 14 -11.34 12.12 -3.46
C ARG A 14 -10.12 11.24 -3.77
N LEU A 15 -9.82 10.99 -5.04
CA LEU A 15 -8.64 10.21 -5.42
C LEU A 15 -7.35 11.00 -5.15
N LEU A 16 -7.38 12.33 -5.31
CA LEU A 16 -6.24 13.18 -4.97
C LEU A 16 -5.92 13.12 -3.47
N GLN A 17 -6.94 13.15 -2.60
CA GLN A 17 -6.74 13.05 -1.14
C GLN A 17 -6.06 11.73 -0.73
N ILE A 18 -6.38 10.63 -1.40
CA ILE A 18 -5.72 9.34 -1.17
C ILE A 18 -4.24 9.41 -1.54
N PHE A 19 -3.92 9.99 -2.71
CA PHE A 19 -2.54 10.15 -3.13
C PHE A 19 -1.76 11.10 -2.22
N GLU A 20 -2.35 12.21 -1.80
CA GLU A 20 -1.74 13.15 -0.86
C GLU A 20 -1.41 12.49 0.49
N LEU A 21 -2.28 11.63 1.00
CA LEU A 21 -2.02 10.84 2.20
C LEU A 21 -0.84 9.87 1.99
N PHE A 22 -0.83 9.13 0.89
CA PHE A 22 0.26 8.19 0.60
C PHE A 22 1.60 8.90 0.35
N ASP A 23 1.59 10.07 -0.28
CA ASP A 23 2.78 10.91 -0.45
C ASP A 23 3.29 11.43 0.89
N TYR A 24 2.38 11.83 1.79
CA TYR A 24 2.73 12.23 3.15
C TYR A 24 3.42 11.08 3.90
N ILE A 25 2.84 9.87 3.86
CA ILE A 25 3.41 8.68 4.48
C ILE A 25 4.76 8.33 3.83
N GLY A 26 4.83 8.33 2.50
CA GLY A 26 6.03 8.02 1.73
C GLY A 26 7.20 8.94 2.08
N LYS A 27 6.96 10.25 2.24
CA LYS A 27 7.97 11.21 2.70
C LYS A 27 8.50 10.89 4.10
N LYS A 28 7.66 10.33 4.99
CA LYS A 28 8.05 9.94 6.36
C LYS A 28 8.77 8.60 6.40
N THR A 29 8.52 7.68 5.46
CA THR A 29 9.01 6.30 5.53
C THR A 29 10.05 5.93 4.46
N SER A 30 10.34 6.80 3.49
CA SER A 30 11.22 6.48 2.35
C SER A 30 12.58 5.93 2.79
N HIS A 31 13.24 6.59 3.74
CA HIS A 31 14.54 6.19 4.29
C HIS A 31 14.53 4.81 5.00
N LEU A 32 13.38 4.35 5.47
CA LEU A 32 13.24 3.02 6.11
C LEU A 32 12.93 1.92 5.10
N THR A 33 12.44 2.29 3.92
CA THR A 33 11.77 1.38 2.99
C THR A 33 12.45 1.26 1.62
N GLU A 34 13.60 1.91 1.45
CA GLU A 34 14.39 1.87 0.23
C GLU A 34 14.78 0.44 -0.16
N GLY A 35 14.53 0.06 -1.41
CA GLY A 35 14.84 -1.26 -1.96
C GLY A 35 13.91 -2.39 -1.50
N LEU A 36 12.79 -2.08 -0.85
CA LEU A 36 11.70 -3.03 -0.58
C LEU A 36 10.68 -3.05 -1.72
N LEU A 37 10.14 -4.22 -2.03
CA LEU A 37 9.01 -4.37 -2.94
C LEU A 37 7.72 -3.85 -2.28
N GLU A 38 7.00 -2.96 -2.96
CA GLU A 38 5.75 -2.38 -2.43
C GLU A 38 4.52 -3.17 -2.86
N VAL A 39 3.72 -3.59 -1.89
CA VAL A 39 2.38 -4.11 -2.14
C VAL A 39 1.38 -2.96 -2.11
N HIS A 40 0.87 -2.59 -3.28
CA HIS A 40 -0.15 -1.53 -3.39
C HIS A 40 -1.55 -2.02 -3.02
N ILE A 41 -1.91 -3.25 -3.41
CA ILE A 41 -3.26 -3.81 -3.20
C ILE A 41 -3.14 -5.29 -2.89
N ILE A 42 -3.84 -5.73 -1.84
CA ILE A 42 -4.16 -7.14 -1.59
C ILE A 42 -5.68 -7.23 -1.53
N ALA A 43 -6.25 -8.03 -2.43
CA ALA A 43 -7.68 -8.28 -2.46
C ALA A 43 -7.91 -9.80 -2.49
N THR A 44 -8.94 -10.23 -1.76
CA THR A 44 -9.43 -11.60 -1.81
C THR A 44 -10.93 -11.57 -2.01
N ASP A 45 -11.40 -12.49 -2.84
CA ASP A 45 -12.83 -12.69 -3.04
C ASP A 45 -13.48 -13.08 -1.69
N PRO A 46 -14.63 -12.47 -1.32
CA PRO A 46 -15.34 -12.78 -0.09
C PRO A 46 -15.61 -14.27 0.15
N ASP A 47 -15.91 -15.02 -0.91
CA ASP A 47 -16.26 -16.44 -0.84
C ASP A 47 -15.05 -17.31 -0.48
N TYR A 48 -13.84 -16.78 -0.66
CA TYR A 48 -12.57 -17.44 -0.38
C TYR A 48 -11.85 -16.89 0.86
N ARG A 49 -12.52 -16.05 1.66
CA ARG A 49 -11.95 -15.52 2.92
C ARG A 49 -11.77 -16.63 3.97
N ARG A 50 -10.82 -16.41 4.88
CA ARG A 50 -10.44 -17.34 5.96
C ARG A 50 -9.86 -18.69 5.49
N GLN A 51 -9.53 -18.82 4.21
CA GLN A 51 -8.88 -20.00 3.63
C GLN A 51 -7.37 -19.80 3.39
N GLY A 52 -6.78 -18.73 3.94
CA GLY A 52 -5.36 -18.44 3.79
C GLY A 52 -4.97 -17.73 2.49
N MET A 53 -5.92 -17.37 1.62
CA MET A 53 -5.63 -16.73 0.32
C MET A 53 -4.73 -15.49 0.41
N ALA A 54 -5.04 -14.56 1.33
CA ALA A 54 -4.24 -13.34 1.48
C ALA A 54 -2.81 -13.62 1.93
N LYS A 55 -2.62 -14.64 2.79
CA LYS A 55 -1.28 -15.10 3.19
C LYS A 55 -0.53 -15.69 2.02
N ALA A 56 -1.16 -16.59 1.26
CA ALA A 56 -0.54 -17.21 0.08
C ALA A 56 -0.09 -16.16 -0.95
N LEU A 57 -0.86 -15.09 -1.15
CA LEU A 57 -0.48 -13.97 -2.02
C LEU A 57 0.76 -13.22 -1.49
N VAL A 58 0.87 -13.01 -0.19
CA VAL A 58 2.05 -12.38 0.42
C VAL A 58 3.26 -13.30 0.31
N ASP A 59 3.11 -14.60 0.60
CA ASP A 59 4.20 -15.58 0.52
C ASP A 59 4.83 -15.59 -0.89
N VAL A 60 4.01 -15.62 -1.95
CA VAL A 60 4.49 -15.54 -3.34
C VAL A 60 5.15 -14.19 -3.65
N THR A 61 4.66 -13.11 -3.05
CA THR A 61 5.24 -11.78 -3.21
C THR A 61 6.62 -11.69 -2.54
N GLU A 62 6.80 -12.30 -1.38
CA GLU A 62 8.09 -12.39 -0.70
C GLU A 62 9.10 -13.23 -1.48
N GLU A 63 8.65 -14.34 -2.08
CA GLU A 63 9.47 -15.13 -3.00
C GLU A 63 9.89 -14.31 -4.22
N LEU A 64 8.97 -13.54 -4.81
CA LEU A 64 9.28 -12.63 -5.91
C LEU A 64 10.35 -11.60 -5.49
N ALA A 65 10.20 -10.98 -4.32
CA ALA A 65 11.18 -10.03 -3.81
C ALA A 65 12.57 -10.68 -3.64
N ARG A 66 12.61 -11.90 -3.08
CA ARG A 66 13.85 -12.68 -2.88
C ARG A 66 14.53 -13.02 -4.20
N ASN A 67 13.76 -13.50 -5.19
CA ASN A 67 14.27 -13.87 -6.51
C ASN A 67 14.83 -12.67 -7.28
N ASN A 68 14.29 -11.48 -7.04
CA ASN A 68 14.78 -10.23 -7.61
C ASN A 68 15.86 -9.54 -6.75
N ARG A 69 16.37 -10.21 -5.70
CA ARG A 69 17.41 -9.68 -4.79
C ARG A 69 17.02 -8.34 -4.15
N LEU A 70 15.73 -8.13 -3.91
CA LEU A 70 15.21 -6.98 -3.17
C LEU A 70 15.41 -7.20 -1.67
N ARG A 71 15.41 -6.12 -0.88
CA ARG A 71 15.68 -6.18 0.57
C ARG A 71 14.53 -6.82 1.37
N GLY A 72 13.37 -7.01 0.75
CA GLY A 72 12.16 -7.53 1.38
C GLY A 72 10.91 -6.91 0.77
N VAL A 73 9.82 -6.94 1.54
CA VAL A 73 8.51 -6.44 1.12
C VAL A 73 8.01 -5.40 2.12
N LYS A 74 7.31 -4.37 1.63
CA LYS A 74 6.57 -3.41 2.44
C LYS A 74 5.10 -3.38 2.01
N MET A 75 4.23 -3.06 2.94
CA MET A 75 2.81 -2.85 2.66
C MET A 75 2.27 -1.73 3.54
N ALA A 76 1.41 -0.87 2.97
CA ALA A 76 0.66 0.10 3.72
C ALA A 76 -0.71 -0.49 4.10
N CYS A 77 -0.91 -0.73 5.39
CA CYS A 77 -2.15 -1.35 5.88
C CYS A 77 -3.20 -0.28 6.22
N THR A 78 -4.12 -0.03 5.29
CA THR A 78 -5.25 0.90 5.49
C THR A 78 -6.51 0.23 6.05
N SER A 79 -6.41 -1.05 6.44
CA SER A 79 -7.52 -1.80 7.04
C SER A 79 -7.01 -2.64 8.21
N GLU A 80 -7.89 -2.96 9.16
CA GLU A 80 -7.56 -3.89 10.24
C GLU A 80 -7.18 -5.28 9.73
N PHE A 81 -7.78 -5.74 8.62
CA PHE A 81 -7.51 -7.06 8.05
C PHE A 81 -6.07 -7.17 7.56
N SER A 82 -5.61 -6.17 6.78
CA SER A 82 -4.23 -6.14 6.30
C SER A 82 -3.23 -5.91 7.43
N ALA A 83 -3.58 -5.12 8.46
CA ALA A 83 -2.73 -4.96 9.64
C ALA A 83 -2.56 -6.28 10.42
N LYS A 84 -3.66 -7.02 10.64
CA LYS A 84 -3.63 -8.34 11.31
C LYS A 84 -2.87 -9.39 10.49
N LEU A 85 -2.99 -9.34 9.15
CA LEU A 85 -2.21 -10.19 8.26
C LEU A 85 -0.70 -9.89 8.39
N ALA A 86 -0.29 -8.63 8.33
CA ALA A 86 1.11 -8.25 8.49
C ALA A 86 1.67 -8.73 9.85
N GLN A 87 0.91 -8.58 10.93
CA GLN A 87 1.27 -9.07 12.26
C GLN A 87 1.42 -10.59 12.31
N SER A 88 0.49 -11.34 11.69
CA SER A 88 0.56 -12.81 11.67
C SER A 88 1.74 -13.35 10.85
N LEU A 89 2.26 -12.54 9.92
CA LEU A 89 3.46 -12.81 9.13
C LEU A 89 4.73 -12.21 9.76
N ALA A 90 4.66 -11.74 11.01
CA ALA A 90 5.78 -11.16 11.75
C ALA A 90 6.45 -9.94 11.06
N TYR A 91 5.69 -9.18 10.26
CA TYR A 91 6.18 -7.90 9.74
C TYR A 91 6.43 -6.92 10.88
N LYS A 92 7.51 -6.16 10.76
CA LYS A 92 7.80 -5.04 11.65
C LYS A 92 7.01 -3.81 11.23
N GLU A 93 6.25 -3.23 12.16
CA GLU A 93 5.62 -1.93 11.94
C GLU A 93 6.71 -0.84 11.89
N SER A 94 6.86 -0.18 10.75
CA SER A 94 7.83 0.89 10.54
C SER A 94 7.25 2.28 10.83
N TYR A 95 5.93 2.44 10.65
CA TYR A 95 5.23 3.70 10.83
C TYR A 95 3.74 3.44 11.07
N ARG A 96 3.13 4.26 11.92
CA ARG A 96 1.68 4.25 12.20
C ARG A 96 1.17 5.69 12.20
N LEU A 97 0.02 5.89 11.58
CA LEU A 97 -0.67 7.17 11.51
C LEU A 97 -2.15 6.94 11.77
N ALA A 98 -2.68 7.52 12.84
CA ALA A 98 -4.13 7.55 13.02
C ALA A 98 -4.72 8.55 12.01
N TYR A 99 -5.88 8.23 11.43
CA TYR A 99 -6.54 9.14 10.49
C TYR A 99 -6.84 10.51 11.10
N SER A 100 -7.11 10.59 12.41
CA SER A 100 -7.32 11.84 13.16
C SER A 100 -6.13 12.78 13.13
N ASP A 101 -4.93 12.22 13.00
CA ASP A 101 -3.65 12.92 13.12
C ASP A 101 -3.16 13.41 11.76
N TYR A 102 -3.76 12.91 10.67
CA TYR A 102 -3.54 13.44 9.34
C TYR A 102 -4.48 14.64 9.12
N LYS A 103 -3.91 15.75 8.68
CA LYS A 103 -4.64 16.93 8.24
C LYS A 103 -4.23 17.29 6.82
N ASP A 104 -5.21 17.61 5.98
CA ASP A 104 -4.98 18.12 4.63
C ASP A 104 -4.37 19.53 4.67
N GLY A 105 -4.09 20.10 3.49
CA GLY A 105 -3.51 21.44 3.37
C GLY A 105 -4.38 22.57 3.95
N GLU A 106 -5.67 22.30 4.22
CA GLU A 106 -6.62 23.24 4.84
C GLU A 106 -6.87 22.93 6.33
N GLY A 107 -6.17 21.96 6.91
CA GLY A 107 -6.32 21.58 8.31
C GLY A 107 -7.52 20.67 8.59
N ARG A 108 -8.15 20.09 7.57
CA ARG A 108 -9.27 19.13 7.69
C ARG A 108 -8.75 17.71 7.76
N GLN A 109 -9.56 16.80 8.32
CA GLN A 109 -9.31 15.36 8.24
C GLN A 109 -9.88 14.80 6.93
#